data_AF-A0A1V5VR21-F1
#
_entry.id   AF-A0A1V5VR21-F1
#
_cell.length_a   1.000
_cell.length_b   1.000
_cell.length_c   1.000
_cell.angle_alpha   90.00
_cell.angle_beta   90.00
_cell.angle_gamma   90.00
#
_symmetry.space_group_name_H-M   'P 1'
#
loop_
_entity.id
_entity.type
_entity.pdbx_description
1 polymer ?
#
loop_
_entity_poly.entity_id
_entity_poly.type
_entity_poly.pdbx_seq_one_letter_code
_entity_poly.pdbx_strand_id
1 'polypeptide(L)'
;MAEENSVKNTLDSSLQTAGRVVRFAAENVLLPIVTGGTSLATKLPKAVKALDFLRSAKPQEKEKDNTTKFVLIGIGVFFFLPIMAAITITAGFADFVGVKQIPISQKTLVKVITSPPQCQKTRHKAEEVICWLKEGIKVNSAACSQEITEVTLSNWGTTEKCLLAGPFPNSELIRNEFKKSVDLTGDYAGNLQCVGFVKGIEASIGHLLASCGNAKDFFGNGSCPDNYTKIKTADANDLKPGDLAVRNSTQYGHIGIIVETKGKTKIIVAQAWGATGQIFLSDDAVTNYQGFLRYK
;
A
#
# COMPACT_ATOMS: atom_id res chain seq x y z
N MET A 1 24.25 1.06 -46.04
CA MET A 1 23.25 1.82 -45.25
C MET A 1 21.92 1.09 -45.06
N ALA A 2 21.38 0.32 -46.02
CA ALA A 2 20.14 -0.43 -45.81
C ALA A 2 20.30 -1.65 -44.87
N GLU A 3 21.45 -2.31 -44.91
CA GLU A 3 21.74 -3.53 -44.15
C GLU A 3 21.96 -3.26 -42.65
N GLU A 4 22.66 -2.18 -42.31
CA GLU A 4 22.92 -1.76 -40.92
C GLU A 4 21.63 -1.38 -40.16
N ASN A 5 20.68 -0.75 -40.86
CA ASN A 5 19.37 -0.44 -40.30
C ASN A 5 18.51 -1.69 -40.06
N SER A 6 18.69 -2.75 -40.86
CA SER A 6 17.96 -4.01 -40.68
C SER A 6 18.45 -4.79 -39.44
N VAL A 7 19.76 -4.84 -39.23
CA VAL A 7 20.36 -5.49 -38.05
C VAL A 7 19.95 -4.78 -36.76
N LYS A 8 19.94 -3.44 -36.75
CA LYS A 8 19.56 -2.64 -35.58
C LYS A 8 18.10 -2.85 -35.18
N ASN A 9 17.18 -2.86 -36.16
CA ASN A 9 15.76 -3.10 -35.89
C ASN A 9 15.48 -4.52 -35.37
N THR A 10 16.22 -5.51 -35.84
CA THR A 10 16.09 -6.90 -35.39
C THR A 10 16.62 -7.08 -33.96
N LEU A 11 17.71 -6.40 -33.61
CA LEU A 11 18.28 -6.41 -32.27
C LEU A 11 17.35 -5.73 -31.26
N ASP A 12 16.77 -4.59 -31.61
CA ASP A 12 15.84 -3.85 -30.75
C ASP A 12 14.56 -4.64 -30.48
N SER A 13 14.01 -5.34 -31.49
CA SER A 13 12.85 -6.22 -31.32
C SER A 13 13.15 -7.42 -30.41
N SER A 14 14.35 -8.00 -30.53
CA SER A 14 14.80 -9.12 -29.70
C SER A 14 15.01 -8.69 -28.24
N LEU A 15 15.59 -7.51 -28.01
CA LEU A 15 15.77 -6.93 -26.68
C LEU A 15 14.44 -6.57 -26.01
N GLN A 16 13.47 -6.03 -26.75
CA GLN A 16 12.13 -5.77 -26.22
C GLN A 16 11.42 -7.08 -25.81
N THR A 17 11.57 -8.13 -26.60
CA THR A 17 10.98 -9.44 -26.30
C THR A 17 11.64 -10.06 -25.07
N ALA A 18 12.97 -10.02 -24.98
CA ALA A 18 13.72 -10.48 -23.81
C ALA A 18 13.34 -9.70 -22.54
N GLY A 19 13.20 -8.38 -22.62
CA GLY A 19 12.79 -7.53 -21.51
C GLY A 19 11.39 -7.89 -20.99
N ARG A 20 10.44 -8.23 -21.87
CA ARG A 20 9.09 -8.68 -21.48
C ARG A 20 9.12 -10.03 -20.76
N VAL A 21 9.95 -10.97 -21.23
CA VAL A 21 10.11 -12.29 -20.58
C VAL A 21 10.76 -12.16 -19.20
N VAL A 22 11.81 -11.35 -19.07
CA VAL A 22 12.50 -11.10 -17.79
C VAL A 22 11.55 -10.44 -16.78
N ARG A 23 10.81 -9.41 -17.21
CA ARG A 23 9.82 -8.74 -16.37
C ARG A 23 8.72 -9.69 -15.91
N PHE A 24 8.21 -10.52 -16.80
CA PHE A 24 7.20 -11.52 -16.47
C PHE A 24 7.72 -12.55 -15.44
N ALA A 25 8.96 -13.05 -15.63
CA ALA A 25 9.59 -13.98 -14.70
C ALA A 25 9.84 -13.35 -13.31
N ALA A 26 10.28 -12.09 -13.28
CA ALA A 26 10.49 -11.36 -12.03
C ALA A 26 9.19 -11.17 -11.25
N GLU A 27 8.12 -10.74 -11.93
CA GLU A 27 6.83 -10.41 -11.31
C GLU A 27 6.04 -11.67 -10.91
N ASN A 28 6.11 -12.75 -11.68
CA ASN A 28 5.24 -13.92 -11.50
C ASN A 28 5.93 -15.14 -10.88
N VAL A 29 7.27 -15.19 -10.87
CA VAL A 29 8.03 -16.32 -10.33
C VAL A 29 8.87 -15.88 -9.13
N LEU A 30 9.73 -14.87 -9.28
CA LEU A 30 10.69 -14.49 -8.24
C LEU A 30 10.04 -13.72 -7.08
N LEU A 31 9.25 -12.68 -7.35
CA LEU A 31 8.57 -11.89 -6.31
C LEU A 31 7.70 -12.76 -5.37
N PRO A 32 6.89 -13.71 -5.88
CA PRO A 32 6.05 -14.55 -5.04
C PRO A 32 6.81 -15.61 -4.23
N ILE A 33 8.03 -15.98 -4.63
CA ILE A 33 8.90 -16.89 -3.86
C ILE A 33 9.54 -16.15 -2.69
N VAL A 34 9.98 -14.91 -2.93
CA VAL A 34 10.63 -14.07 -1.90
C VAL A 34 9.65 -13.57 -0.84
N THR A 35 8.36 -13.41 -1.19
CA THR A 35 7.34 -12.82 -0.30
C THR A 35 6.54 -13.84 0.53
N GLY A 36 6.87 -15.13 0.49
CA GLY A 36 6.35 -16.15 1.43
C GLY A 36 4.84 -16.46 1.35
N GLY A 37 4.11 -15.90 0.38
CA GLY A 37 2.66 -16.03 0.28
C GLY A 37 2.22 -17.16 -0.64
N THR A 38 1.73 -18.27 -0.07
CA THR A 38 1.05 -19.46 -0.67
C THR A 38 1.92 -20.60 -1.22
N SER A 39 1.46 -21.83 -0.94
CA SER A 39 2.07 -23.14 -1.21
C SER A 39 2.50 -23.33 -2.67
N LEU A 40 3.69 -23.89 -2.86
CA LEU A 40 4.30 -24.24 -4.15
C LEU A 40 3.36 -25.09 -5.05
N ALA A 41 2.49 -25.90 -4.43
CA ALA A 41 1.58 -26.81 -5.11
C ALA A 41 0.50 -26.12 -5.96
N THR A 42 0.05 -24.91 -5.61
CA THR A 42 -0.98 -24.19 -6.39
C THR A 42 -0.40 -23.35 -7.52
N LYS A 43 0.93 -23.14 -7.54
CA LYS A 43 1.62 -22.25 -8.49
C LYS A 43 2.32 -23.00 -9.62
N LEU A 44 2.75 -24.24 -9.40
CA LEU A 44 3.39 -25.10 -10.40
C LEU A 44 2.59 -25.22 -11.72
N PRO A 45 1.25 -25.35 -11.72
CA PRO A 45 0.47 -25.45 -12.97
C PRO A 45 0.51 -24.18 -13.84
N LYS A 46 0.68 -23.00 -13.23
CA LYS A 46 0.78 -21.72 -13.97
C LYS A 46 2.14 -21.56 -14.63
N ALA A 47 3.21 -21.96 -13.95
CA ALA A 47 4.56 -21.97 -14.50
C ALA A 47 4.69 -22.97 -15.67
N VAL A 48 4.07 -24.15 -15.56
CA VAL A 48 4.03 -25.15 -16.64
C VAL A 48 3.28 -24.61 -17.87
N LYS A 49 2.12 -23.95 -17.69
CA LYS A 49 1.40 -23.31 -18.81
C LYS A 49 2.21 -22.20 -19.51
N ALA A 50 3.02 -21.45 -18.77
CA ALA A 50 3.90 -20.44 -19.35
C ALA A 50 5.04 -21.07 -20.17
N LEU A 51 5.58 -22.20 -19.71
CA LEU A 51 6.56 -23.01 -20.46
C LEU A 51 5.95 -23.60 -21.73
N ASP A 52 4.71 -24.09 -21.68
CA ASP A 52 4.00 -24.58 -22.87
C ASP A 52 3.71 -23.46 -23.88
N PHE A 53 3.39 -22.24 -23.41
CA PHE A 53 3.24 -21.07 -24.27
C PHE A 53 4.54 -20.73 -25.00
N LEU A 54 5.68 -20.70 -24.29
CA LEU A 54 7.00 -20.49 -24.89
C LEU A 54 7.39 -21.59 -25.87
N ARG A 55 6.97 -22.84 -25.61
CA ARG A 55 7.20 -23.99 -26.50
C ARG A 55 6.32 -23.95 -27.76
N SER A 56 5.14 -23.33 -27.68
CA SER A 56 4.19 -23.19 -28.79
C SER A 56 4.52 -22.04 -29.76
N ALA A 57 5.40 -21.11 -29.35
CA ALA A 57 5.90 -20.05 -30.21
C ALA A 57 6.88 -20.62 -31.24
N LYS A 58 6.36 -21.15 -32.36
CA LYS A 58 7.18 -21.53 -33.50
C LYS A 58 7.81 -20.28 -34.12
N PRO A 59 9.14 -20.27 -34.35
CA PRO A 59 9.74 -19.21 -35.15
C PRO A 59 9.19 -19.30 -36.57
N GLN A 60 8.75 -18.16 -37.11
CA GLN A 60 8.49 -18.03 -38.54
C GLN A 60 9.82 -18.21 -39.27
N GLU A 61 9.98 -19.32 -39.99
CA GLU A 61 11.10 -19.55 -40.89
C GLU A 61 11.02 -18.52 -42.03
N LYS A 62 11.81 -17.46 -41.91
CA LYS A 62 12.32 -16.73 -43.06
C LYS A 62 13.83 -16.70 -43.01
N GLU A 63 14.36 -17.40 -43.99
CA GLU A 63 15.67 -17.27 -44.63
C GLU A 63 16.93 -17.48 -43.75
N LYS A 64 17.76 -18.42 -44.22
CA LYS A 64 18.98 -18.90 -43.58
C LYS A 64 20.01 -17.78 -43.43
N ASP A 65 20.09 -17.19 -42.24
CA ASP A 65 21.29 -16.53 -41.76
C ASP A 65 21.83 -17.30 -40.53
N ASN A 66 23.06 -17.80 -40.66
CA ASN A 66 23.73 -18.59 -39.62
C ASN A 66 24.05 -17.77 -38.36
N THR A 67 23.89 -16.44 -38.42
CA THR A 67 24.14 -15.52 -37.32
C THR A 67 23.08 -15.64 -36.20
N THR A 68 21.84 -15.99 -36.52
CA THR A 68 20.74 -16.10 -35.54
C THR A 68 20.84 -17.33 -34.63
N LYS A 69 21.50 -18.40 -35.09
CA LYS A 69 21.69 -19.64 -34.29
C LYS A 69 22.61 -19.41 -33.09
N PHE A 70 23.64 -18.56 -33.21
CA PHE A 70 24.56 -18.28 -32.12
C PHE A 70 23.92 -17.40 -31.03
N VAL A 71 23.03 -16.48 -31.39
CA VAL A 71 22.33 -15.60 -30.44
C VAL A 71 21.31 -16.39 -29.60
N LEU A 72 20.55 -17.30 -30.21
CA LEU A 72 19.58 -18.12 -29.48
C LEU A 72 20.23 -19.13 -28.52
N ILE A 73 21.38 -19.69 -28.91
CA ILE A 73 22.17 -20.57 -28.02
C ILE A 73 22.78 -19.76 -26.86
N GLY A 74 23.27 -18.55 -27.12
CA GLY A 74 23.80 -17.65 -26.08
C GLY A 74 22.75 -17.27 -25.05
N ILE A 75 21.53 -16.91 -25.48
CA ILE A 75 20.41 -16.56 -24.58
C ILE A 75 19.96 -17.78 -23.77
N GLY A 76 19.83 -18.96 -24.40
CA GLY A 76 19.44 -20.19 -23.69
C GLY A 76 20.42 -20.54 -22.57
N VAL A 77 21.72 -20.42 -22.80
CA VAL A 77 22.76 -20.73 -21.80
C VAL A 77 22.80 -19.68 -20.68
N PHE A 78 22.63 -18.39 -20.99
CA PHE A 78 22.66 -17.31 -19.99
C PHE A 78 21.47 -17.34 -19.01
N PHE A 79 20.30 -17.84 -19.45
CA PHE A 79 19.12 -17.93 -18.59
C PHE A 79 18.98 -19.28 -17.87
N PHE A 80 19.44 -20.39 -18.44
CA PHE A 80 19.33 -21.71 -17.79
C PHE A 80 20.36 -21.95 -16.68
N LEU A 81 21.59 -21.45 -16.82
CA LEU A 81 22.64 -21.63 -15.82
C LEU A 81 22.31 -21.05 -14.43
N PRO A 82 21.81 -19.80 -14.29
CA PRO A 82 21.48 -19.27 -12.96
C PRO A 82 20.24 -19.94 -12.33
N ILE A 83 19.29 -20.43 -13.13
CA ILE A 83 18.12 -21.16 -12.64
C ILE A 83 18.52 -22.53 -12.11
N MET A 84 19.38 -23.26 -12.83
CA MET A 84 19.86 -24.57 -12.35
C MET A 84 20.78 -24.44 -11.13
N ALA A 85 21.58 -23.37 -11.03
CA ALA A 85 22.40 -23.08 -9.84
C ALA A 85 21.54 -22.76 -8.60
N ALA A 86 20.41 -22.07 -8.75
CA ALA A 86 19.48 -21.80 -7.65
C ALA A 86 18.76 -23.10 -7.16
N ILE A 87 18.52 -24.05 -8.07
CA ILE A 87 17.88 -25.34 -7.74
C ILE A 87 18.85 -26.29 -7.02
N THR A 88 20.15 -26.31 -7.38
CA THR A 88 21.13 -27.13 -6.64
C THR A 88 21.46 -26.58 -5.25
N ILE A 89 21.41 -25.26 -5.04
CA ILE A 89 21.60 -24.66 -3.69
C ILE A 89 20.44 -25.02 -2.74
N THR A 90 19.23 -25.19 -3.25
CA THR A 90 18.06 -25.54 -2.40
C THR A 90 17.96 -27.03 -2.09
N ALA A 91 18.46 -27.91 -2.95
CA ALA A 91 18.47 -29.35 -2.71
C ALA A 91 19.63 -29.82 -1.80
N GLY A 92 20.77 -29.12 -1.78
CA GLY A 92 21.95 -29.50 -0.97
C GLY A 92 21.94 -29.01 0.48
N PHE A 93 21.03 -28.10 0.86
CA PHE A 93 20.98 -27.54 2.21
C PHE A 93 20.07 -28.30 3.19
N ALA A 94 19.27 -29.25 2.71
CA ALA A 94 18.38 -30.03 3.58
C ALA A 94 19.13 -31.11 4.40
N ASP A 95 20.24 -31.65 3.89
CA ASP A 95 20.91 -32.81 4.49
C ASP A 95 22.20 -32.49 5.27
N PHE A 96 22.69 -31.23 5.25
CA PHE A 96 23.97 -30.87 5.91
C PHE A 96 23.83 -30.20 7.28
N VAL A 97 22.61 -29.88 7.72
CA VAL A 97 22.39 -29.19 9.01
C VAL A 97 21.84 -30.17 10.04
N GLY A 98 22.75 -30.92 10.66
CA GLY A 98 22.52 -31.57 11.95
C GLY A 98 22.32 -30.52 13.05
N VAL A 99 21.21 -29.79 12.99
CA VAL A 99 20.86 -28.79 14.00
C VAL A 99 20.37 -29.52 15.24
N LYS A 100 21.32 -29.78 16.14
CA LYS A 100 21.02 -30.03 17.55
C LYS A 100 20.21 -28.83 18.04
N GLN A 101 18.92 -29.03 18.33
CA GLN A 101 18.05 -27.98 18.87
C GLN A 101 18.66 -27.48 20.19
N ILE A 102 19.36 -26.36 20.12
CA ILE A 102 19.71 -25.59 21.32
C ILE A 102 18.42 -24.92 21.75
N PRO A 103 17.91 -25.14 22.98
CA PRO A 103 16.77 -24.41 23.49
C PRO A 103 17.15 -22.92 23.49
N ILE A 104 16.56 -22.17 22.58
CA ILE A 104 16.71 -20.72 22.53
C ILE A 104 16.01 -20.19 23.79
N SER A 105 16.80 -19.92 24.82
CA SER A 105 16.39 -19.07 25.94
C SER A 105 16.23 -17.65 25.42
N GLN A 106 15.13 -17.41 24.72
CA GLN A 106 14.75 -16.12 24.15
C GLN A 106 14.19 -15.23 25.26
N LYS A 107 15.06 -14.85 26.20
CA LYS A 107 14.84 -13.67 27.04
C LYS A 107 15.35 -12.43 26.30
N THR A 108 15.06 -12.34 25.01
CA THR A 108 15.18 -11.09 24.28
C THR A 108 14.04 -10.22 24.80
N LEU A 109 14.37 -9.22 25.59
CA LEU A 109 13.44 -8.20 26.02
C LEU A 109 12.81 -7.59 24.75
N VAL A 110 11.62 -8.07 24.38
CA VAL A 110 10.79 -7.38 23.39
C VAL A 110 10.40 -6.08 24.08
N LYS A 111 11.13 -5.01 23.75
CA LYS A 111 10.75 -3.67 24.18
C LYS A 111 9.40 -3.41 23.55
N VAL A 112 8.34 -3.55 24.34
CA VAL A 112 6.97 -3.28 23.91
C VAL A 112 6.96 -1.83 23.46
N ILE A 113 6.85 -1.61 22.16
CA ILE A 113 6.68 -0.28 21.61
C ILE A 113 5.28 0.15 22.03
N THR A 114 5.21 1.14 22.91
CA THR A 114 3.97 1.75 23.34
C THR A 114 3.88 3.14 22.74
N SER A 115 2.65 3.61 22.49
CA SER A 115 2.39 4.98 22.03
C SER A 115 2.99 5.97 23.03
N PRO A 116 3.46 7.17 22.62
CA PRO A 116 3.93 8.18 23.56
C PRO A 116 2.92 8.39 24.68
N PRO A 117 3.34 8.65 25.94
CA PRO A 117 2.41 8.84 27.05
C PRO A 117 1.32 9.88 26.75
N GLN A 118 1.66 10.94 26.00
CA GLN A 118 0.72 11.95 25.51
C GLN A 118 -0.31 11.41 24.50
N CYS A 119 0.00 10.30 23.82
CA CYS A 119 -0.89 9.57 22.92
C CYS A 119 -1.64 8.41 23.61
N GLN A 120 -1.35 8.08 24.87
CA GLN A 120 -1.97 6.94 25.58
C GLN A 120 -3.35 7.23 26.19
N LYS A 121 -3.88 8.45 26.00
CA LYS A 121 -5.27 8.83 26.36
C LYS A 121 -6.18 9.04 25.14
N THR A 122 -5.72 8.74 23.93
CA THR A 122 -6.50 9.00 22.72
C THR A 122 -7.74 8.11 22.69
N ARG A 123 -8.89 8.70 22.35
CA ARG A 123 -10.19 7.98 22.35
C ARG A 123 -10.42 7.19 21.07
N HIS A 124 -9.67 7.49 20.00
CA HIS A 124 -9.86 6.90 18.67
C HIS A 124 -8.55 6.68 17.91
N LYS A 125 -8.49 5.67 17.03
CA LYS A 125 -7.28 5.30 16.24
C LYS A 125 -6.75 6.45 15.39
N ALA A 126 -7.65 7.27 14.81
CA ALA A 126 -7.27 8.44 14.02
C ALA A 126 -6.42 9.44 14.81
N GLU A 127 -6.80 9.70 16.07
CA GLU A 127 -6.08 10.60 16.97
C GLU A 127 -4.72 10.01 17.34
N GLU A 128 -4.67 8.71 17.60
CA GLU A 128 -3.43 7.98 17.91
C GLU A 128 -2.42 8.06 16.75
N VAL A 129 -2.87 7.88 15.51
CA VAL A 129 -2.03 7.97 14.31
C VAL A 129 -1.49 9.39 14.12
N ILE A 130 -2.35 10.41 14.26
CA ILE A 130 -1.91 11.81 14.18
C ILE A 130 -0.89 12.11 15.29
N CYS A 131 -1.16 11.68 16.51
CA CYS A 131 -0.28 11.88 17.64
C CYS A 131 1.07 11.18 17.43
N TRP A 132 1.08 9.93 16.97
CA TRP A 132 2.31 9.19 16.69
C TRP A 132 3.15 9.80 15.57
N LEU A 133 2.51 10.26 14.48
CA LEU A 133 3.24 10.94 13.41
C LEU A 133 3.89 12.24 13.88
N LYS A 134 3.25 12.97 14.80
CA LYS A 134 3.80 14.21 15.36
C LYS A 134 4.85 13.97 16.45
N GLU A 135 4.58 13.01 17.34
CA GLU A 135 5.26 12.86 18.63
C GLU A 135 6.11 11.59 18.73
N GLY A 136 6.04 10.69 17.74
CA GLY A 136 6.70 9.38 17.73
C GLY A 136 8.23 9.45 17.86
N ILE A 137 8.82 10.61 17.55
CA ILE A 137 10.24 10.90 17.81
C ILE A 137 10.59 10.81 19.31
N LYS A 138 9.67 11.18 20.21
CA LYS A 138 9.92 11.25 21.66
C LYS A 138 9.94 9.87 22.33
N VAL A 139 9.39 8.84 21.69
CA VAL A 139 9.39 7.45 22.19
C VAL A 139 10.60 6.63 21.71
N ASN A 140 11.64 7.31 21.20
CA ASN A 140 12.91 6.70 20.83
C ASN A 140 12.75 5.59 19.76
N SER A 141 11.83 5.84 18.81
CA SER A 141 11.76 5.09 17.56
C SER A 141 12.74 5.76 16.60
N ALA A 142 13.91 5.14 16.39
CA ALA A 142 14.87 5.60 15.38
C ALA A 142 14.24 5.71 13.97
N ALA A 143 13.10 5.06 13.75
CA ALA A 143 12.33 5.10 12.52
C ALA A 143 11.48 6.38 12.34
N CYS A 144 11.19 7.13 13.41
CA CYS A 144 10.44 8.39 13.37
C CYS A 144 11.37 9.54 13.79
N SER A 145 12.27 9.93 12.89
CA SER A 145 13.37 10.87 13.18
C SER A 145 12.97 12.34 13.16
N GLN A 146 11.73 12.66 12.77
CA GLN A 146 11.21 14.03 12.69
C GLN A 146 9.71 14.03 12.98
N GLU A 147 9.21 15.17 13.45
CA GLU A 147 7.79 15.44 13.57
C GLU A 147 7.15 15.51 12.17
N ILE A 148 6.02 14.82 11.98
CA ILE A 148 5.26 14.79 10.72
C ILE A 148 3.89 15.42 10.96
N THR A 149 3.75 16.70 10.58
CA THR A 149 2.49 17.44 10.64
C THR A 149 1.71 17.42 9.32
N GLU A 150 2.37 17.02 8.24
CA GLU A 150 1.83 16.88 6.90
C GLU A 150 2.39 15.63 6.24
N VAL A 151 1.60 14.96 5.41
CA VAL A 151 2.03 13.77 4.66
C VAL A 151 2.03 14.11 3.18
N THR A 152 3.23 14.13 2.61
CA THR A 152 3.49 14.54 1.23
C THR A 152 4.43 13.54 0.55
N LEU A 153 4.61 13.69 -0.76
CA LEU A 153 5.50 12.84 -1.55
C LEU A 153 6.95 12.99 -1.11
N SER A 154 7.36 14.20 -0.71
CA SER A 154 8.73 14.49 -0.30
C SER A 154 9.10 13.84 1.04
N ASN A 155 8.13 13.70 1.96
CA ASN A 155 8.36 13.08 3.26
C ASN A 155 7.82 11.66 3.38
N TRP A 156 7.23 11.10 2.32
CA TRP A 156 6.58 9.79 2.33
C TRP A 156 7.47 8.69 2.91
N GLY A 157 8.74 8.63 2.50
CA GLY A 157 9.66 7.59 3.00
C GLY A 157 9.89 7.64 4.51
N THR A 158 9.83 8.83 5.12
CA THR A 158 9.90 8.98 6.59
C THR A 158 8.55 8.65 7.24
N THR A 159 7.45 9.09 6.63
CA THR A 159 6.08 8.75 7.08
C THR A 159 5.84 7.25 7.11
N GLU A 160 6.23 6.54 6.05
CA GLU A 160 6.11 5.09 5.95
C GLU A 160 6.87 4.37 7.07
N LYS A 161 8.13 4.74 7.30
CA LYS A 161 8.94 4.18 8.39
C LYS A 161 8.31 4.45 9.76
N CYS A 162 7.81 5.67 9.98
CA CYS A 162 7.17 6.02 11.24
C CYS A 162 5.88 5.22 11.47
N LEU A 163 5.03 5.05 10.44
CA LEU A 163 3.81 4.24 10.52
C LEU A 163 4.10 2.76 10.82
N LEU A 164 5.08 2.17 10.14
CA LEU A 164 5.45 0.75 10.32
C LEU A 164 6.10 0.48 11.68
N ALA A 165 6.81 1.47 12.25
CA ALA A 165 7.35 1.40 13.60
C ALA A 165 6.29 1.68 14.69
N GLY A 166 5.11 2.16 14.30
CA GLY A 166 4.04 2.48 15.21
C GLY A 166 3.41 1.26 15.88
N PRO A 167 2.84 1.42 17.09
CA PRO A 167 2.19 0.36 17.85
C PRO A 167 0.78 0.03 17.33
N PHE A 168 0.54 0.21 16.02
CA PHE A 168 -0.77 0.04 15.43
C PHE A 168 -0.90 -1.36 14.85
N PRO A 169 -1.89 -2.16 15.28
CA PRO A 169 -2.27 -3.34 14.51
C PRO A 169 -2.69 -2.88 13.11
N ASN A 170 -2.35 -3.67 12.10
CA ASN A 170 -2.67 -3.40 10.70
C ASN A 170 -2.10 -2.07 10.15
N SER A 171 -0.96 -1.60 10.66
CA SER A 171 -0.28 -0.38 10.17
C SER A 171 -0.01 -0.38 8.66
N GLU A 172 0.16 -1.56 8.06
CA GLU A 172 0.30 -1.76 6.62
C GLU A 172 -0.92 -1.27 5.82
N LEU A 173 -2.14 -1.40 6.37
CA LEU A 173 -3.36 -0.92 5.72
C LEU A 173 -3.42 0.61 5.70
N ILE A 174 -3.03 1.25 6.81
CA ILE A 174 -2.90 2.71 6.89
C ILE A 174 -1.90 3.18 5.84
N ARG A 175 -0.71 2.58 5.83
CA ARG A 175 0.35 2.88 4.86
C ARG A 175 -0.14 2.76 3.43
N ASN A 176 -0.80 1.65 3.08
CA ASN A 176 -1.21 1.38 1.71
C ASN A 176 -2.23 2.40 1.20
N GLU A 177 -3.24 2.77 2.00
CA GLU A 177 -4.22 3.77 1.59
C GLU A 177 -3.64 5.19 1.59
N PHE A 178 -2.75 5.52 2.54
CA PHE A 178 -2.06 6.82 2.52
C PHE A 178 -1.18 6.94 1.28
N LYS A 179 -0.43 5.88 0.93
CA LYS A 179 0.43 5.84 -0.26
C LYS A 179 -0.38 6.02 -1.55
N LYS A 180 -1.47 5.26 -1.70
CA LYS A 180 -2.37 5.40 -2.84
C LYS A 180 -2.87 6.84 -2.99
N SER A 181 -3.18 7.50 -1.87
CA SER A 181 -3.62 8.88 -1.87
C SER A 181 -2.53 9.88 -2.25
N VAL A 182 -1.29 9.66 -1.80
CA VAL A 182 -0.13 10.50 -2.12
C VAL A 182 0.28 10.33 -3.58
N ASP A 183 0.18 9.12 -4.13
CA ASP A 183 0.52 8.78 -5.51
C ASP A 183 -0.57 9.19 -6.54
N LEU A 184 -1.66 9.80 -6.09
CA LEU A 184 -2.68 10.30 -7.01
C LEU A 184 -2.10 11.35 -7.95
N THR A 185 -2.60 11.34 -9.18
CA THR A 185 -2.35 12.38 -10.19
C THR A 185 -3.52 13.36 -10.24
N GLY A 186 -3.25 14.65 -10.43
CA GLY A 186 -4.27 15.70 -10.53
C GLY A 186 -4.04 16.85 -9.55
N ASP A 187 -5.10 17.60 -9.27
CA ASP A 187 -5.05 18.68 -8.30
C ASP A 187 -4.62 18.12 -6.93
N TYR A 188 -3.53 18.67 -6.39
CA TYR A 188 -2.91 18.24 -5.13
C TYR A 188 -2.25 16.86 -5.15
N ALA A 189 -1.81 16.40 -6.33
CA ALA A 189 -0.90 15.28 -6.46
C ALA A 189 0.29 15.40 -5.52
N GLY A 190 0.69 14.28 -4.92
CA GLY A 190 1.79 14.25 -3.97
C GLY A 190 1.41 14.62 -2.53
N ASN A 191 0.13 14.81 -2.20
CA ASN A 191 -0.31 15.10 -0.83
C ASN A 191 -1.36 14.08 -0.36
N LEU A 192 -1.33 13.75 0.94
CA LEU A 192 -2.39 12.93 1.56
C LEU A 192 -3.72 13.68 1.53
N GLN A 193 -4.72 13.07 0.89
CA GLN A 193 -6.06 13.60 0.75
C GLN A 193 -6.94 13.17 1.93
N CYS A 194 -8.00 13.95 2.20
CA CYS A 194 -8.97 13.66 3.26
C CYS A 194 -9.57 12.25 3.15
N VAL A 195 -9.96 11.83 1.95
CA VAL A 195 -10.52 10.48 1.70
C VAL A 195 -9.47 9.40 1.96
N GLY A 196 -8.22 9.60 1.51
CA GLY A 196 -7.12 8.66 1.73
C GLY A 196 -6.81 8.46 3.21
N PHE A 197 -6.82 9.56 3.97
CA PHE A 197 -6.68 9.52 5.43
C PHE A 197 -7.78 8.67 6.08
N VAL A 198 -9.05 8.97 5.80
CA VAL A 198 -10.18 8.24 6.39
C VAL A 198 -10.16 6.77 6.01
N LYS A 199 -9.92 6.44 4.74
CA LYS A 199 -9.84 5.05 4.28
C LYS A 199 -8.73 4.26 4.97
N GLY A 200 -7.55 4.86 5.16
CA GLY A 200 -6.43 4.21 5.85
C GLY A 200 -6.76 3.89 7.31
N ILE A 201 -7.39 4.84 8.01
CA ILE A 201 -7.82 4.61 9.40
C ILE A 201 -8.92 3.55 9.47
N GLU A 202 -9.99 3.69 8.70
CA GLU A 202 -11.11 2.73 8.70
C GLU A 202 -10.63 1.31 8.36
N ALA A 203 -9.76 1.16 7.34
CA ALA A 203 -9.21 -0.14 6.99
C ALA A 203 -8.40 -0.78 8.13
N SER A 204 -7.66 0.02 8.91
CA SER A 204 -6.85 -0.48 10.04
C SER A 204 -7.69 -1.08 11.16
N ILE A 205 -8.94 -0.64 11.31
CA ILE A 205 -9.91 -1.15 12.29
C ILE A 205 -10.91 -2.14 11.68
N GLY A 206 -10.68 -2.61 10.45
CA GLY A 206 -11.50 -3.61 9.78
C GLY A 206 -12.74 -3.05 9.08
N HIS A 207 -12.89 -1.73 8.99
CA HIS A 207 -13.97 -1.08 8.26
C HIS A 207 -13.53 -0.78 6.82
N LEU A 208 -14.20 -1.40 5.85
CA LEU A 208 -13.91 -1.16 4.44
C LEU A 208 -14.78 -0.04 3.90
N LEU A 209 -14.17 1.13 3.73
CA LEU A 209 -14.82 2.28 3.10
C LEU A 209 -14.61 2.23 1.58
N ALA A 210 -15.71 2.03 0.84
CA ALA A 210 -15.69 1.98 -0.63
C ALA A 210 -15.23 3.31 -1.24
N SER A 211 -14.69 3.25 -2.47
CA SER A 211 -14.36 4.46 -3.22
C SER A 211 -15.63 5.03 -3.87
N CYS A 212 -15.97 6.26 -3.51
CA CYS A 212 -17.23 6.91 -3.91
C CYS A 212 -17.01 8.14 -4.80
N GLY A 213 -15.79 8.34 -5.29
CA GLY A 213 -15.38 9.60 -5.92
C GLY A 213 -14.84 10.58 -4.88
N ASN A 214 -15.35 11.81 -4.89
CA ASN A 214 -14.89 12.86 -3.98
C ASN A 214 -15.54 12.73 -2.61
N ALA A 215 -15.02 13.47 -1.62
CA ALA A 215 -15.53 13.41 -0.27
C ALA A 215 -17.03 13.76 -0.16
N LYS A 216 -17.54 14.72 -0.92
CA LYS A 216 -18.99 15.06 -0.92
C LYS A 216 -19.88 13.89 -1.34
N ASP A 217 -19.37 13.00 -2.19
CA ASP A 217 -20.13 11.93 -2.82
C ASP A 217 -20.43 10.78 -1.84
N PHE A 218 -19.67 10.69 -0.75
CA PHE A 218 -19.90 9.74 0.35
C PHE A 218 -21.25 9.90 1.06
N PHE A 219 -21.81 11.12 1.06
CA PHE A 219 -23.14 11.39 1.64
C PHE A 219 -24.20 11.72 0.59
N GLY A 220 -23.80 12.02 -0.66
CA GLY A 220 -24.69 12.39 -1.76
C GLY A 220 -25.66 11.27 -2.19
N ASN A 221 -26.46 11.55 -3.22
CA ASN A 221 -27.52 10.65 -3.71
C ASN A 221 -27.01 9.42 -4.50
N GLY A 222 -25.70 9.26 -4.65
CA GLY A 222 -25.07 8.10 -5.30
C GLY A 222 -24.93 6.88 -4.37
N SER A 223 -24.68 5.72 -4.97
CA SER A 223 -24.42 4.46 -4.27
C SER A 223 -23.08 4.49 -3.54
N CYS A 224 -23.11 4.73 -2.23
CA CYS A 224 -22.03 4.45 -1.30
C CYS A 224 -22.43 4.69 0.17
N PRO A 225 -21.86 3.96 1.14
CA PRO A 225 -21.39 2.57 1.17
C PRO A 225 -22.40 1.62 1.86
N ASP A 226 -22.53 0.36 1.40
CA ASP A 226 -23.50 -0.63 1.92
C ASP A 226 -23.42 -0.87 3.44
N ASN A 227 -22.22 -0.71 3.99
CA ASN A 227 -21.91 -0.97 5.40
C ASN A 227 -22.01 0.27 6.30
N TYR A 228 -22.46 1.41 5.77
CA TYR A 228 -22.64 2.62 6.57
C TYR A 228 -24.09 3.11 6.53
N THR A 229 -24.53 3.66 7.66
CA THR A 229 -25.80 4.36 7.81
C THR A 229 -25.56 5.85 7.69
N LYS A 230 -26.34 6.52 6.84
CA LYS A 230 -26.32 7.99 6.69
C LYS A 230 -27.15 8.63 7.81
N ILE A 231 -26.54 9.58 8.52
CA ILE A 231 -27.18 10.39 9.56
C ILE A 231 -27.21 11.82 9.04
N LYS A 232 -28.40 12.40 8.86
CA LYS A 232 -28.52 13.80 8.44
C LYS A 232 -28.12 14.71 9.58
N THR A 233 -27.63 15.91 9.24
CA THR A 233 -27.25 16.92 10.25
C THR A 233 -28.40 17.29 11.18
N ALA A 234 -29.65 17.28 10.69
CA ALA A 234 -30.84 17.50 11.52
C ALA A 234 -31.04 16.42 12.60
N ASP A 235 -30.51 15.21 12.37
CA ASP A 235 -30.65 14.03 13.23
C ASP A 235 -29.37 13.75 14.04
N ALA A 236 -28.41 14.68 14.07
CA ALA A 236 -27.09 14.55 14.68
C ALA A 236 -27.09 14.54 16.23
N ASN A 237 -28.21 14.19 16.86
CA ASN A 237 -28.35 14.14 18.31
C ASN A 237 -27.54 13.00 18.97
N ASP A 238 -27.15 12.00 18.19
CA ASP A 238 -26.51 10.76 18.67
C ASP A 238 -25.11 10.56 18.06
N LEU A 239 -24.42 11.60 17.58
CA LEU A 239 -23.06 11.41 17.04
C LEU A 239 -22.13 10.78 18.08
N LYS A 240 -21.19 9.96 17.61
CA LYS A 240 -20.21 9.29 18.48
C LYS A 240 -18.82 9.27 17.84
N PRO A 241 -17.74 9.14 18.63
CA PRO A 241 -16.41 8.89 18.11
C PRO A 241 -16.40 7.67 17.14
N GLY A 242 -15.73 7.82 16.01
CA GLY A 242 -15.70 6.86 14.90
C GLY A 242 -16.69 7.17 13.77
N ASP A 243 -17.73 7.97 14.00
CA ASP A 243 -18.58 8.43 12.89
C ASP A 243 -17.78 9.32 11.92
N LEU A 244 -18.07 9.22 10.63
CA LEU A 244 -17.41 10.02 9.60
C LEU A 244 -18.22 11.30 9.34
N ALA A 245 -17.59 12.46 9.44
CA ALA A 245 -18.21 13.75 9.18
C ALA A 245 -17.95 14.17 7.74
N VAL A 246 -19.00 14.39 6.96
CA VAL A 246 -18.90 14.76 5.53
C VAL A 246 -19.42 16.17 5.31
N ARG A 247 -18.65 17.01 4.61
CA ARG A 247 -19.07 18.36 4.19
C ARG A 247 -18.97 18.54 2.67
N ASN A 248 -19.84 19.37 2.12
CA ASN A 248 -19.93 19.66 0.69
C ASN A 248 -19.75 21.17 0.41
N SER A 249 -18.88 21.82 1.18
CA SER A 249 -18.63 23.26 1.06
C SER A 249 -17.70 23.65 -0.09
N THR A 250 -17.06 22.67 -0.75
CA THR A 250 -16.11 22.87 -1.85
C THR A 250 -16.46 21.94 -3.01
N GLN A 251 -15.84 22.14 -4.19
CA GLN A 251 -16.11 21.31 -5.37
C GLN A 251 -15.91 19.81 -5.13
N TYR A 252 -14.97 19.44 -4.26
CA TYR A 252 -14.65 18.06 -3.89
C TYR A 252 -15.30 17.63 -2.55
N GLY A 253 -15.77 18.58 -1.75
CA GLY A 253 -16.17 18.35 -0.36
C GLY A 253 -14.97 18.01 0.53
N HIS A 254 -15.27 17.48 1.72
CA HIS A 254 -14.26 17.00 2.66
C HIS A 254 -14.86 15.99 3.64
N ILE A 255 -14.03 15.10 4.14
CA ILE A 255 -14.41 14.04 5.08
C ILE A 255 -13.37 13.93 6.19
N GLY A 256 -13.83 13.66 7.41
CA GLY A 256 -12.98 13.40 8.56
C GLY A 256 -13.65 12.41 9.51
N ILE A 257 -12.95 12.03 10.58
CA ILE A 257 -13.42 11.08 11.59
C ILE A 257 -13.67 11.83 12.89
N ILE A 258 -14.86 11.72 13.46
CA ILE A 258 -15.17 12.26 14.78
C ILE A 258 -14.34 11.50 15.81
N VAL A 259 -13.54 12.19 16.62
CA VAL A 259 -12.77 11.59 17.72
C VAL A 259 -13.34 11.95 19.09
N GLU A 260 -14.12 13.03 19.16
CA GLU A 260 -14.83 13.45 20.37
C GLU A 260 -16.10 14.24 20.01
N THR A 261 -17.15 14.10 20.82
CA THR A 261 -18.35 14.93 20.77
C THR A 261 -18.44 15.83 22.00
N LYS A 262 -18.61 17.13 21.79
CA LYS A 262 -18.72 18.14 22.85
C LYS A 262 -20.17 18.63 22.93
N GLY A 263 -21.02 17.81 23.54
CA GLY A 263 -22.47 18.01 23.50
C GLY A 263 -23.04 17.74 22.09
N LYS A 264 -24.17 18.38 21.77
CA LYS A 264 -24.92 18.14 20.51
C LYS A 264 -24.50 19.03 19.34
N THR A 265 -23.72 20.08 19.59
CA THR A 265 -23.46 21.13 18.61
C THR A 265 -22.02 21.18 18.14
N LYS A 266 -21.09 20.54 18.85
CA LYS A 266 -19.66 20.57 18.56
C LYS A 266 -19.05 19.18 18.56
N ILE A 267 -18.06 19.00 17.69
CA ILE A 267 -17.32 17.76 17.48
C ILE A 267 -15.83 18.07 17.28
N ILE A 268 -14.96 17.16 17.71
CA ILE A 268 -13.55 17.15 17.32
C ILE A 268 -13.37 16.15 16.19
N VAL A 269 -12.77 16.61 15.09
CA VAL A 269 -12.62 15.82 13.87
C VAL A 269 -11.15 15.65 13.51
N ALA A 270 -10.71 14.40 13.39
CA ALA A 270 -9.41 14.04 12.82
C ALA A 270 -9.50 13.98 11.30
N GLN A 271 -8.60 14.69 10.61
CA GLN A 271 -8.69 14.87 9.17
C GLN A 271 -7.34 15.19 8.52
N ALA A 272 -7.29 15.06 7.20
CA ALA A 272 -6.19 15.51 6.36
C ALA A 272 -6.66 16.59 5.36
N TRP A 273 -5.84 17.60 5.09
CA TRP A 273 -6.15 18.62 4.10
C TRP A 273 -5.42 18.35 2.79
N GLY A 274 -6.17 17.97 1.76
CA GLY A 274 -5.61 17.57 0.47
C GLY A 274 -4.64 18.58 -0.15
N ALA A 275 -4.90 19.88 0.00
CA ALA A 275 -4.06 20.90 -0.62
C ALA A 275 -2.64 20.99 -0.05
N THR A 276 -2.43 20.54 1.19
CA THR A 276 -1.14 20.64 1.89
C THR A 276 -0.62 19.29 2.39
N GLY A 277 -1.47 18.27 2.43
CA GLY A 277 -1.17 17.01 3.12
C GLY A 277 -1.25 17.11 4.66
N GLN A 278 -1.60 18.27 5.21
CA GLN A 278 -1.63 18.51 6.65
C GLN A 278 -2.58 17.56 7.37
N ILE A 279 -2.15 16.96 8.48
CA ILE A 279 -2.96 16.11 9.36
C ILE A 279 -3.18 16.77 10.72
N PHE A 280 -4.44 16.85 11.15
CA PHE A 280 -4.79 17.62 12.34
C PHE A 280 -6.16 17.25 12.92
N LEU A 281 -6.41 17.76 14.12
CA LEU A 281 -7.71 17.76 14.78
C LEU A 281 -8.31 19.16 14.65
N SER A 282 -9.60 19.27 14.31
CA SER A 282 -10.37 20.53 14.35
C SER A 282 -11.48 20.45 15.39
N ASP A 283 -11.81 21.60 16.01
CA ASP A 283 -13.03 21.79 16.81
C ASP A 283 -14.07 22.47 15.91
N ASP A 284 -15.06 21.70 15.48
CA ASP A 284 -16.04 22.13 14.48
C ASP A 284 -17.47 22.09 15.00
N ALA A 285 -18.31 22.96 14.44
CA ALA A 285 -19.75 22.88 14.63
C ALA A 285 -20.36 21.76 13.78
N VAL A 286 -21.30 21.01 14.35
CA VAL A 286 -22.07 19.95 13.66
C VAL A 286 -22.77 20.50 12.41
N THR A 287 -23.22 21.76 12.45
CA THR A 287 -23.90 22.45 11.34
C THR A 287 -23.02 22.73 10.12
N ASN A 288 -21.69 22.57 10.23
CA ASN A 288 -20.77 22.74 9.09
C ASN A 288 -20.76 21.55 8.14
N TYR A 289 -21.40 20.44 8.52
CA TYR A 289 -21.42 19.18 7.80
C TYR A 289 -22.76 18.97 7.12
N GLN A 290 -22.76 18.35 5.93
CA GLN A 290 -23.99 17.96 5.23
C GLN A 290 -24.64 16.73 5.88
N GLY A 291 -23.82 15.91 6.55
CA GLY A 291 -24.25 14.78 7.33
C GLY A 291 -23.08 13.89 7.71
N PHE A 292 -23.41 12.74 8.27
CA PHE A 292 -22.47 11.83 8.92
C PHE A 292 -22.69 10.40 8.45
N LEU A 293 -21.64 9.58 8.50
CA LEU A 293 -21.71 8.15 8.21
C LEU A 293 -21.33 7.36 9.45
N ARG A 294 -22.13 6.35 9.76
CA ARG A 294 -21.88 5.42 10.87
C ARG A 294 -21.73 4.02 10.34
N TYR A 295 -20.62 3.36 10.68
CA TYR A 295 -20.45 1.93 10.36
C TYR A 295 -21.53 1.09 11.06
N LYS A 296 -22.10 0.12 10.35
CA LYS A 296 -23.21 -0.74 10.81
C LYS A 296 -22.75 -1.85 11.74
#